data_AF-A0A914S0U5-F1
#
_entry.id   AF-A0A914S0U5-F1
#
_cell.length_a   1.000
_cell.length_b   1.000
_cell.length_c   1.000
_cell.angle_alpha   90.00
_cell.angle_beta   90.00
_cell.angle_gamma   90.00
#
_symmetry.space_group_name_H-M   'P 1'
#
loop_
_entity.id
_entity.type
_entity.pdbx_description
1 polymer ?
#
loop_
_entity_poly.entity_id
_entity_poly.type
_entity_poly.pdbx_seq_one_letter_code
_entity_poly.pdbx_strand_id
1 'polypeptide(L)' 'MNVLGNTRPHYVRCIKPNDEKLSFTFEPKRAIQQLRACGVLETVRISAAGYPSR' A
#
# COMPACT_ATOMS: atom_id res chain seq x y z
N MET A 1 -21.13 6.15 -8.33
CA MET A 1 -20.28 5.91 -7.13
C MET A 1 -21.02 6.29 -5.84
N ASN A 2 -22.31 5.98 -5.71
CA ASN A 2 -23.13 6.57 -4.64
C ASN A 2 -22.88 5.92 -3.25
N VAL A 3 -22.58 4.62 -3.21
CA VAL A 3 -22.35 3.90 -1.94
C VAL A 3 -20.93 4.12 -1.41
N LEU A 4 -19.92 4.03 -2.28
CA LEU A 4 -18.51 4.21 -1.89
C LEU A 4 -18.17 5.64 -1.44
N GLY A 5 -18.80 6.66 -2.06
CA GLY A 5 -18.59 8.06 -1.67
C GLY A 5 -19.23 8.46 -0.34
N ASN A 6 -20.22 7.68 0.13
CA ASN A 6 -20.99 7.97 1.34
C ASN A 6 -20.54 7.16 2.56
N THR A 7 -19.43 6.42 2.47
CA THR A 7 -18.88 5.61 3.57
C THR A 7 -17.48 6.05 3.93
N ARG A 8 -17.01 5.66 5.11
CA ARG A 8 -15.61 5.84 5.51
C ARG A 8 -14.78 4.73 4.86
N PRO A 9 -13.88 5.04 3.91
CA PRO A 9 -13.14 4.01 3.20
C PRO A 9 -11.99 3.46 4.05
N HIS A 10 -11.77 2.16 3.92
CA HIS A 10 -10.59 1.46 4.43
C HIS A 10 -9.93 0.75 3.24
N TYR A 11 -8.65 1.00 3.02
CA TYR A 11 -7.93 0.49 1.85
C TYR A 11 -6.89 -0.55 2.26
N VAL A 12 -6.80 -1.64 1.49
CA VAL A 12 -5.73 -2.63 1.59
C VAL A 12 -4.94 -2.61 0.29
N ARG A 13 -3.62 -2.45 0.38
CA ARG A 13 -2.69 -2.50 -0.77
C ARG A 13 -1.86 -3.76 -0.70
N CYS A 14 -2.18 -4.74 -1.54
CA CYS A 14 -1.40 -5.97 -1.65
C CYS A 14 -0.09 -5.70 -2.40
N ILE A 15 1.02 -6.31 -1.95
CA ILE A 15 2.33 -6.22 -2.58
C ILE A 15 2.77 -7.62 -2.98
N LYS A 16 3.14 -7.80 -4.25
CA LYS A 16 3.65 -9.07 -4.76
C LYS A 16 5.08 -9.28 -4.24
N PRO A 17 5.41 -10.43 -3.63
CA PRO A 17 6.72 -10.65 -3.05
C PRO A 17 7.81 -10.93 -4.10
N ASN A 18 7.48 -11.56 -5.23
CA ASN A 18 8.39 -11.84 -6.36
C ASN A 18 7.56 -12.00 -7.64
N ASP A 19 8.16 -11.87 -8.83
CA ASP A 19 7.40 -11.97 -10.08
C ASP A 19 7.11 -13.40 -10.56
N GLU A 20 7.93 -14.36 -10.11
CA GLU A 20 7.90 -15.78 -10.46
C GLU A 20 6.76 -16.55 -9.78
N LYS A 21 6.02 -15.91 -8.86
CA LYS A 21 4.94 -16.50 -8.06
C LYS A 21 5.40 -17.65 -7.16
N LEU A 22 6.68 -17.66 -6.78
CA LEU A 22 7.23 -18.63 -5.87
C LEU A 22 6.85 -18.31 -4.42
N SER A 23 6.52 -19.34 -3.65
CA SER A 23 6.33 -19.19 -2.21
C SER A 23 7.67 -18.90 -1.51
N PHE A 24 7.60 -18.22 -0.37
CA PHE A 24 8.77 -17.92 0.49
C PHE A 24 9.94 -17.17 -0.17
N THR A 25 9.75 -16.65 -1.38
CA THR A 25 10.75 -15.88 -2.11
C THR A 25 10.37 -14.41 -2.09
N PHE A 26 11.27 -13.54 -1.66
CA PHE A 26 11.03 -12.11 -1.57
C PHE A 26 12.07 -11.32 -2.35
N GLU A 27 11.62 -10.44 -3.23
CA GLU A 27 12.43 -9.55 -4.04
C GLU A 27 12.24 -8.09 -3.57
N PRO A 28 13.17 -7.54 -2.78
CA PRO A 28 13.01 -6.22 -2.17
C PRO A 28 12.87 -5.09 -3.19
N LYS A 29 13.61 -5.17 -4.31
CA LYS A 29 13.57 -4.15 -5.36
C LYS A 29 12.17 -4.04 -5.95
N ARG A 30 11.53 -5.18 -6.23
CA ARG A 30 10.16 -5.25 -6.75
C ARG A 30 9.13 -4.75 -5.75
N ALA A 31 9.28 -5.09 -4.47
CA ALA A 31 8.40 -4.58 -3.42
C ALA A 31 8.50 -3.04 -3.27
N ILE A 32 9.71 -2.49 -3.26
CA ILE A 32 9.93 -1.03 -3.17
C ILE A 32 9.34 -0.30 -4.38
N GLN A 33 9.50 -0.84 -5.59
CA GLN A 33 8.89 -0.26 -6.79
C GLN A 33 7.37 -0.20 -6.66
N GLN A 34 6.72 -1.27 -6.19
CA GLN A 34 5.28 -1.30 -5.96
C GLN A 34 4.86 -0.29 -4.87
N LEU A 35 5.59 -0.21 -3.76
CA LEU A 35 5.30 0.75 -2.68
C LEU A 35 5.35 2.21 -3.17
N ARG A 36 6.29 2.54 -4.07
CA ARG A 36 6.39 3.85 -4.71
C ARG A 36 5.25 4.09 -5.69
N ALA A 37 4.99 3.14 -6.59
CA ALA A 37 3.94 3.26 -7.61
C ALA A 37 2.53 3.37 -7.01
N CYS A 38 2.27 2.67 -5.89
CA CYS A 38 1.00 2.72 -5.18
C CYS A 38 0.88 3.92 -4.22
N GLY A 39 1.89 4.79 -4.14
CA GLY A 39 1.89 5.96 -3.25
C GLY A 39 1.89 5.63 -1.76
N VAL A 40 2.26 4.39 -1.37
CA VAL A 40 2.24 3.94 0.03
C VAL A 40 3.24 4.73 0.86
N LEU A 41 4.45 4.97 0.32
CA LEU A 41 5.47 5.75 1.03
C LEU A 41 5.02 7.19 1.28
N GLU A 42 4.32 7.79 0.32
CA GLU A 42 3.82 9.16 0.45
C GLU A 42 2.63 9.23 1.41
N THR A 43 1.73 8.25 1.34
CA THR A 43 0.60 8.12 2.28
C THR A 43 1.09 7.99 3.71
N VAL A 44 2.14 7.20 3.95
CA VAL A 44 2.74 7.04 5.28
C VAL A 44 3.35 8.36 5.74
N ARG A 45 4.06 9.10 4.88
CA ARG A 45 4.62 10.42 5.25
C ARG A 45 3.55 11.42 5.65
N ILE A 46 2.46 11.53 4.86
CA ILE A 46 1.34 12.42 5.17
C ILE A 46 0.67 12.01 6.49
N SER A 47 0.45 10.71 6.69
CA SER A 47 -0.15 10.18 7.92
C SER A 47 0.75 10.41 9.14
N ALA A 48 2.07 10.29 8.97
CA ALA A 48 3.07 10.52 10.01
C ALA A 48 3.21 12.00 10.40
N ALA A 49 2.95 12.92 9.47
CA ALA A 49 2.87 14.36 9.75
C ALA A 49 1.56 14.74 10.50
N GLY A 50 0.55 13.86 10.47
CA GLY A 50 -0.67 13.97 11.27
C GLY A 50 -0.58 13.20 12.60
N TYR A 51 -1.75 12.81 13.14
CA TYR A 51 -1.85 11.84 14.25
C TYR A 51 -1.86 10.43 13.65
N PRO A 52 -0.75 9.66 13.72
CA PRO A 52 -0.57 8.45 12.92
C PRO A 52 -1.40 7.26 13.43
N SER A 53 -1.96 7.35 14.63
CA SER A 53 -2.75 6.33 15.29
C SER A 53 -4.21 6.75 15.41
N ARG A 54 -5.12 5.92 14.90
CA ARG A 54 -6.57 6.11 15.04
C ARG A 54 -7.27 4.77 15.15
#